data_AF-A0A6A5GNY6-F1
#
_entry.id   AF-A0A6A5GNY6-F1
#
_cell.length_a   1.000
_cell.length_b   1.000
_cell.length_c   1.000
_cell.angle_alpha   90.00
_cell.angle_beta   90.00
_cell.angle_gamma   90.00
#
_symmetry.space_group_name_H-M   'P 1'
#
loop_
_entity.id
_entity.type
_entity.pdbx_description
1 polymer ?
#
loop_
_entity_poly.entity_id
_entity_poly.type
_entity_poly.pdbx_seq_one_letter_code
_entity_poly.pdbx_strand_id
1 'polypeptide(L)'
;MSDEEFDSFEAEDGDRDDVQPIDDDEIADRHRPRDRCDLSMAMTQKLFGNPGGSNVNQVEYEESAYVEPRNRFEEILKEENVRIINEQEDGMMDMDVGEKCVVFGGNLNHEELIRNLERRMETDRGELFREFEIACEESQETLQLYLSPSKSPLGLQDTIFRAFLQIRSTQTKSFDLLLQKLNILAKKTEESDLFLAQTCVAHMRHLNRLFEPQAVFNTIFEFEWRFWSPNVRNDLIAALPEIFTDIALQQHTALRLNKEIAETQGISDLPSFQLQIVETLRLLRMDQAVSRQIRMNLCNSCMELDVHCLPQIIAFSLASLLNSGGKTDDDEMNFHEMLRQLSRLLKIETLKKKTNKSDTIVTEIFAHFLKFLQLDKRYWKYIISWISRKAKNLTIKDEPGEEEVTEEEPPEDPATWLTTFEAFLIFSLLSNCDSCPHGFVAAVNTKFLTVPTVFTTKFLKIVDLMISFKRFSASHFSALIHVARHCFWSPDSTIRQMGVSLWKQLFVGMEKKERVKVFTELMKHFSQSETECEAVLDVLFKVIKSTNSHVIQDFSAQIQVNF
;
A
#
# COMPACT_ATOMS: atom_id res chain seq x y z
N MET A 1 -30.18 -25.09 37.57
CA MET A 1 -31.19 -26.16 37.70
C MET A 1 -31.69 -26.43 36.29
N SER A 2 -31.50 -27.58 35.64
CA SER A 2 -30.88 -28.87 35.97
C SER A 2 -30.61 -29.61 34.65
N ASP A 3 -29.71 -30.58 34.73
CA ASP A 3 -29.23 -31.49 33.69
C ASP A 3 -30.26 -32.57 33.26
N GLU A 4 -29.94 -33.18 32.11
CA GLU A 4 -30.11 -34.59 31.71
C GLU A 4 -31.51 -35.23 31.59
N GLU A 5 -31.83 -35.68 30.37
CA GLU A 5 -32.20 -37.07 30.00
C GLU A 5 -32.75 -37.08 28.56
N PHE A 6 -32.07 -37.74 27.62
CA PHE A 6 -32.58 -38.90 26.86
C PHE A 6 -31.55 -39.36 25.83
N ASP A 7 -30.94 -40.50 26.16
CA ASP A 7 -30.10 -41.32 25.30
C ASP A 7 -30.95 -42.30 24.46
N SER A 8 -30.29 -42.84 23.43
CA SER A 8 -30.54 -44.12 22.73
C SER A 8 -31.51 -44.17 21.53
N PHE A 9 -30.93 -44.43 20.34
CA PHE A 9 -31.30 -45.60 19.53
C PHE A 9 -30.11 -46.02 18.63
N GLU A 10 -29.74 -47.30 18.75
CA GLU A 10 -28.70 -48.07 18.04
C GLU A 10 -29.01 -48.18 16.53
N ALA A 11 -28.04 -48.01 15.63
CA ALA A 11 -27.10 -49.00 15.06
C ALA A 11 -27.76 -50.13 14.23
N GLU A 12 -27.50 -50.14 12.92
CA GLU A 12 -27.46 -51.35 12.09
C GLU A 12 -26.31 -51.24 11.09
N ASP A 13 -25.50 -52.30 11.08
CA ASP A 13 -24.23 -52.50 10.41
C ASP A 13 -24.30 -52.57 8.88
N GLY A 14 -23.18 -52.22 8.26
CA GLY A 14 -22.90 -52.48 6.85
C GLY A 14 -21.39 -52.45 6.59
N ASP A 15 -20.75 -53.59 6.79
CA ASP A 15 -19.34 -53.91 6.56
C ASP A 15 -18.70 -53.23 5.34
N ARG A 16 -17.49 -52.69 5.55
CA ARG A 16 -16.31 -52.98 4.71
C ARG A 16 -15.03 -52.47 5.39
N ASP A 17 -14.27 -53.45 5.87
CA ASP A 17 -12.85 -53.36 6.19
C ASP A 17 -12.04 -52.80 5.01
N ASP A 18 -11.19 -51.82 5.30
CA ASP A 18 -9.86 -51.63 4.69
C ASP A 18 -9.08 -50.63 5.57
N VAL A 19 -8.65 -51.09 6.75
CA VAL A 19 -7.65 -50.37 7.57
C VAL A 19 -6.27 -50.73 7.01
N GLN A 20 -5.66 -49.81 6.28
CA GLN A 20 -4.25 -49.92 5.93
C GLN A 20 -3.40 -49.79 7.20
N PRO A 21 -2.38 -50.65 7.41
CA PRO A 21 -1.49 -50.52 8.54
C PRO A 21 -0.64 -49.25 8.38
N ILE A 22 -0.62 -48.43 9.43
CA ILE A 22 0.30 -47.31 9.58
C ILE A 22 1.71 -47.89 9.61
N ASP A 23 2.59 -47.45 8.69
CA ASP A 23 4.00 -47.82 8.68
C ASP A 23 4.64 -47.33 10.00
N ASP A 24 5.31 -48.25 10.71
CA ASP A 24 6.02 -47.99 11.97
C ASP A 24 7.17 -46.97 11.81
N ASP A 25 7.50 -46.56 10.58
CA ASP A 25 8.44 -45.48 10.26
C ASP A 25 7.88 -44.06 10.50
N GLU A 26 6.56 -43.87 10.63
CA GLU A 26 5.96 -42.55 10.95
C GLU A 26 5.99 -42.20 12.45
N ILE A 27 6.31 -43.15 13.33
CA ILE A 27 6.38 -42.92 14.79
C ILE A 27 7.78 -42.40 15.18
N ALA A 28 8.81 -42.64 14.37
CA ALA A 28 10.18 -42.19 14.63
C ALA A 28 10.40 -40.69 14.37
N ASP A 29 9.55 -40.02 13.58
CA ASP A 29 9.71 -38.60 13.23
C ASP A 29 9.09 -37.62 14.24
N ARG A 30 8.45 -38.13 15.31
CA ARG A 30 7.90 -37.29 16.40
C ARG A 30 8.92 -36.88 17.46
N HIS A 31 10.20 -37.21 17.30
CA HIS A 31 11.28 -36.85 18.23
C HIS A 31 12.35 -35.93 17.65
N ARG A 32 12.14 -35.36 16.46
CA ARG A 32 12.96 -34.22 16.02
C ARG A 32 12.53 -32.96 16.78
N PRO A 33 13.47 -32.18 17.37
CA PRO A 33 13.14 -30.86 17.86
C PRO A 33 12.57 -30.08 16.67
N ARG A 34 11.39 -29.47 16.84
CA ARG A 34 10.76 -28.60 15.83
C ARG A 34 11.83 -27.70 15.21
N ASP A 35 12.12 -27.91 13.93
CA ASP A 35 12.87 -26.99 13.08
C ASP A 35 12.12 -25.66 13.03
N ARG A 36 12.38 -24.80 14.02
CA ARG A 36 12.20 -23.37 13.84
C ARG A 36 13.29 -22.96 12.87
N CYS A 37 12.97 -22.96 11.59
CA CYS A 37 13.78 -22.27 10.61
C CYS A 37 13.97 -20.83 11.09
N ASP A 38 15.19 -20.48 11.50
CA ASP A 38 15.53 -19.15 11.98
C ASP A 38 15.26 -18.17 10.84
N LEU A 39 14.28 -17.27 11.00
CA LEU A 39 13.93 -16.28 9.98
C LEU A 39 15.13 -15.38 9.64
N SER A 40 16.06 -15.19 10.58
CA SER A 40 17.33 -14.49 10.38
C SER A 40 18.17 -15.22 9.31
N MET A 41 18.38 -16.52 9.47
CA MET A 41 19.14 -17.35 8.54
C MET A 41 18.45 -17.46 7.17
N ALA A 42 17.14 -17.65 7.14
CA ALA A 42 16.38 -17.73 5.89
C ALA A 42 16.50 -16.45 5.06
N MET A 43 16.57 -15.29 5.71
CA MET A 43 16.77 -14.01 5.03
C MET A 43 18.20 -13.84 4.51
N THR A 44 19.20 -14.23 5.28
CA THR A 44 20.59 -14.24 4.82
C THR A 44 20.76 -15.16 3.61
N GLN A 45 20.17 -16.35 3.62
CA GLN A 45 20.15 -17.25 2.45
C GLN A 45 19.40 -16.67 1.25
N LYS A 46 18.33 -15.89 1.46
CA LYS A 46 17.58 -15.21 0.39
C LYS A 46 18.34 -14.02 -0.21
N LEU A 47 19.08 -13.27 0.60
CA LEU A 47 19.84 -12.10 0.19
C LEU A 47 21.12 -12.46 -0.57
N PHE A 48 21.77 -13.55 -0.19
CA PHE A 48 23.07 -13.96 -0.75
C PHE A 48 23.00 -15.22 -1.63
N GLY A 49 21.80 -15.77 -1.84
CA GLY A 49 21.53 -16.86 -2.78
C GLY A 49 21.86 -18.25 -2.26
N ASN A 50 20.85 -18.98 -1.77
CA ASN A 50 20.81 -20.45 -1.88
C ASN A 50 19.37 -20.99 -1.80
N PRO A 51 18.72 -21.38 -2.92
CA PRO A 51 17.42 -22.00 -2.90
C PRO A 51 17.57 -23.50 -2.66
N GLY A 52 17.28 -23.98 -1.44
CA GLY A 52 16.96 -25.38 -1.17
C GLY A 52 17.90 -26.41 -1.81
N GLY A 53 19.07 -26.62 -1.21
CA GLY A 53 19.98 -27.66 -1.64
C GLY A 53 20.92 -28.04 -0.51
N SER A 54 20.55 -29.06 0.25
CA SER A 54 21.45 -29.79 1.13
C SER A 54 22.48 -30.56 0.29
N ASN A 55 23.40 -29.87 -0.37
CA ASN A 55 24.66 -30.48 -0.77
C ASN A 55 25.66 -30.18 0.34
N VAL A 56 25.82 -31.19 1.19
CA VAL A 56 26.86 -31.26 2.22
C VAL A 56 28.20 -31.30 1.51
N ASN A 57 28.75 -30.12 1.21
CA ASN A 57 30.18 -30.03 0.91
C ASN A 57 30.87 -29.90 2.27
N GLN A 58 31.50 -30.99 2.71
CA GLN A 58 32.57 -30.88 3.71
C GLN A 58 33.64 -30.00 3.11
N VAL A 59 33.68 -28.72 3.51
CA VAL A 59 34.76 -27.84 3.09
C VAL A 59 35.80 -27.81 4.21
N GLU A 60 36.65 -28.83 4.24
CA GLU A 60 37.93 -28.71 4.91
C GLU A 60 38.85 -27.91 3.99
N TYR A 61 39.19 -26.70 4.40
CA TYR A 61 40.11 -25.83 3.66
C TYR A 61 41.56 -26.20 4.00
N GLU A 62 42.45 -26.15 2.99
CA GLU A 62 43.89 -26.32 3.21
C GLU A 62 44.42 -25.25 4.16
N GLU A 63 45.46 -25.57 4.95
CA GLU A 63 45.99 -24.61 5.94
C GLU A 63 46.51 -23.31 5.28
N SER A 64 46.98 -23.41 4.02
CA SER A 64 47.41 -22.29 3.17
C SER A 64 46.28 -21.33 2.79
N ALA A 65 45.02 -21.75 2.85
CA ALA A 65 43.88 -20.92 2.53
C ALA A 65 43.50 -19.98 3.68
N TYR A 66 43.87 -20.31 4.92
CA TYR A 66 43.55 -19.47 6.08
C TYR A 66 44.41 -18.20 6.11
N VAL A 67 43.76 -17.10 6.42
CA VAL A 67 44.38 -15.79 6.63
C VAL A 67 44.72 -15.63 8.10
N GLU A 68 45.93 -15.18 8.40
CA GLU A 68 46.30 -14.85 9.79
C GLU A 68 45.46 -13.67 10.32
N PRO A 69 45.07 -13.70 11.61
CA PRO A 69 44.32 -12.61 12.22
C PRO A 69 44.99 -11.25 12.03
N ARG A 70 44.22 -10.28 11.58
CA ARG A 70 44.68 -8.90 11.30
C ARG A 70 44.60 -8.00 12.52
N ASN A 71 43.70 -8.32 13.44
CA ASN A 71 43.42 -7.56 14.64
C ASN A 71 43.05 -8.49 15.80
N ARG A 72 42.95 -7.92 17.00
CA ARG A 72 42.66 -8.67 18.23
C ARG A 72 41.31 -9.38 18.18
N PHE A 73 40.32 -8.79 17.51
CA PHE A 73 39.01 -9.40 17.34
C PHE A 73 39.09 -10.71 16.53
N GLU A 74 39.85 -10.74 15.43
CA GLU A 74 40.05 -11.95 14.63
C GLU A 74 40.86 -13.01 15.38
N GLU A 75 41.77 -12.62 16.28
CA GLU A 75 42.45 -13.58 17.17
C GLU A 75 41.44 -14.26 18.10
N ILE A 76 40.52 -13.49 18.67
CA ILE A 76 39.44 -14.00 19.51
C ILE A 76 38.53 -14.94 18.70
N LEU A 77 38.14 -14.55 17.48
CA LEU A 77 37.36 -15.43 16.60
C LEU A 77 38.07 -16.75 16.31
N LYS A 78 39.40 -16.73 16.07
CA LYS A 78 40.21 -17.93 15.84
C LYS A 78 40.17 -18.87 17.03
N GLU A 79 40.16 -18.35 18.26
CA GLU A 79 40.00 -19.13 19.50
C GLU A 79 38.59 -19.76 19.62
N GLU A 80 37.57 -19.13 19.04
CA GLU A 80 36.19 -19.65 18.96
C GLU A 80 35.96 -20.56 17.73
N ASN A 81 37.02 -21.02 17.06
CA ASN A 81 36.98 -21.78 15.80
C ASN A 81 36.31 -21.05 14.63
N VAL A 82 36.35 -19.72 14.61
CA VAL A 82 35.94 -18.90 13.46
C VAL A 82 37.18 -18.33 12.80
N ARG A 83 37.39 -18.60 11.51
CA ARG A 83 38.59 -18.18 10.78
C ARG A 83 38.21 -17.50 9.46
N ILE A 84 39.15 -16.76 8.90
CA ILE A 84 39.01 -16.14 7.57
C ILE A 84 39.85 -16.94 6.59
N ILE A 85 39.32 -17.14 5.39
CA ILE A 85 40.03 -17.76 4.27
C ILE A 85 40.09 -16.81 3.08
N ASN A 86 41.05 -17.03 2.18
CA ASN A 86 41.00 -16.52 0.82
C ASN A 86 40.28 -17.56 -0.05
N GLU A 87 39.05 -17.27 -0.46
CA GLU A 87 38.30 -18.14 -1.35
C GLU A 87 38.80 -17.96 -2.79
N GLN A 88 39.38 -19.03 -3.34
CA GLN A 88 39.76 -19.10 -4.75
C GLN A 88 38.56 -19.59 -5.55
N GLU A 89 38.18 -18.87 -6.61
CA GLU A 89 37.21 -19.40 -7.58
C GLU A 89 37.84 -20.53 -8.40
N ASP A 90 37.15 -21.67 -8.46
CA ASP A 90 37.53 -22.81 -9.30
C ASP A 90 37.70 -22.37 -10.77
N GLY A 91 38.96 -22.27 -11.24
CA GLY A 91 39.31 -22.01 -12.64
C GLY A 91 40.19 -20.78 -12.90
N MET A 92 40.50 -19.97 -11.89
CA MET A 92 41.32 -18.75 -12.05
C MET A 92 42.67 -18.93 -11.32
N MET A 93 43.58 -19.72 -11.90
CA MET A 93 44.87 -20.08 -11.27
C MET A 93 45.92 -18.94 -11.17
N ASP A 94 45.66 -17.73 -11.67
CA ASP A 94 46.71 -16.70 -11.82
C ASP A 94 46.32 -15.27 -11.35
N MET A 95 45.34 -15.12 -10.43
CA MET A 95 45.10 -13.81 -9.78
C MET A 95 45.20 -13.90 -8.25
N ASP A 96 46.22 -13.24 -7.70
CA ASP A 96 46.64 -13.18 -6.29
C ASP A 96 45.63 -12.53 -5.30
N VAL A 97 44.34 -12.40 -5.63
CA VAL A 97 43.35 -11.80 -4.73
C VAL A 97 42.03 -12.56 -4.79
N GLY A 98 41.97 -13.70 -4.08
CA GLY A 98 40.70 -14.38 -3.80
C GLY A 98 39.82 -13.53 -2.88
N GLU A 99 38.50 -13.72 -2.97
CA GLU A 99 37.55 -13.02 -2.10
C GLU A 99 37.66 -13.59 -0.68
N LYS A 100 37.71 -12.73 0.34
CA LYS A 100 37.83 -13.19 1.73
C LYS A 100 36.48 -13.67 2.24
N CYS A 101 36.45 -14.83 2.90
CA CYS A 101 35.24 -15.39 3.49
C CYS A 101 35.46 -15.82 4.95
N VAL A 102 34.43 -15.70 5.79
CA VAL A 102 34.44 -16.18 7.17
C VAL A 102 33.93 -17.62 7.21
N VAL A 103 34.66 -18.49 7.89
CA VAL A 103 34.36 -19.92 8.00
C VAL A 103 34.34 -20.37 9.46
N PHE A 104 33.32 -21.13 9.82
CA PHE A 104 33.18 -21.77 11.12
C PHE A 104 33.76 -23.19 11.05
N GLY A 105 34.68 -23.49 11.97
CA GLY A 105 35.34 -24.78 12.09
C GLY A 105 34.53 -25.80 12.90
N GLY A 106 34.74 -27.09 12.59
CA GLY A 106 34.09 -28.20 13.29
C GLY A 106 32.57 -28.20 13.11
N ASN A 107 31.83 -28.44 14.20
CA ASN A 107 30.37 -28.47 14.19
C ASN A 107 29.72 -27.14 14.60
N LEU A 108 30.50 -26.06 14.68
CA LEU A 108 30.01 -24.75 15.13
C LEU A 108 28.96 -24.19 14.17
N ASN A 109 27.78 -23.86 14.71
CA ASN A 109 26.73 -23.12 14.01
C ASN A 109 26.58 -21.70 14.58
N HIS A 110 25.77 -20.87 13.92
CA HIS A 110 25.60 -19.46 14.32
C HIS A 110 25.01 -19.28 15.73
N GLU A 111 24.06 -20.13 16.14
CA GLU A 111 23.51 -20.07 17.50
C GLU A 111 24.56 -20.40 18.57
N GLU A 112 25.41 -21.40 18.31
CA GLU A 112 26.52 -21.76 19.20
C GLU A 112 27.56 -20.65 19.27
N LEU A 113 27.87 -19.99 18.15
CA LEU A 113 28.74 -18.82 18.13
C LEU A 113 28.16 -17.69 19.01
N ILE A 114 26.87 -17.36 18.86
CA ILE A 114 26.18 -16.36 19.70
C ILE A 114 26.39 -16.68 21.19
N ARG A 115 26.14 -17.93 21.61
CA ARG A 115 26.28 -18.36 23.02
C ARG A 115 27.73 -18.27 23.50
N ASN A 116 28.70 -18.61 22.67
CA ASN A 116 30.11 -18.55 23.01
C ASN A 116 30.58 -17.10 23.18
N LEU A 117 30.23 -16.22 22.23
CA LEU A 117 30.56 -14.79 22.32
C LEU A 117 29.86 -14.13 23.53
N GLU A 118 28.61 -14.47 23.82
CA GLU A 118 27.90 -13.98 25.02
C GLU A 118 28.62 -14.37 26.31
N ARG A 119 28.99 -15.65 26.47
CA ARG A 119 29.75 -16.15 27.63
C ARG A 119 31.12 -15.47 27.76
N ARG A 120 31.78 -15.22 26.63
CA ARG A 120 33.09 -14.57 26.62
C ARG A 120 33.01 -13.12 27.09
N MET A 121 31.99 -12.38 26.67
CA MET A 121 31.75 -11.01 27.13
C MET A 121 31.50 -10.91 28.63
N GLU A 122 30.85 -11.91 29.23
CA GLU A 122 30.69 -11.99 30.69
C GLU A 122 32.04 -12.16 31.39
N THR A 123 33.00 -12.81 30.73
CA THR A 123 34.33 -13.12 31.28
C THR A 123 35.31 -11.96 31.12
N ASP A 124 35.31 -11.28 29.97
CA ASP A 124 36.23 -10.18 29.64
C ASP A 124 35.69 -8.78 29.94
N ARG A 125 34.53 -8.68 30.60
CA ARG A 125 33.84 -7.42 30.94
C ARG A 125 33.49 -6.56 29.71
N GLY A 126 33.28 -7.18 28.55
CA GLY A 126 32.85 -6.52 27.32
C GLY A 126 33.98 -5.96 26.47
N GLU A 127 35.23 -6.35 26.72
CA GLU A 127 36.37 -6.01 25.85
C GLU A 127 36.18 -6.58 24.44
N LEU A 128 35.61 -7.79 24.29
CA LEU A 128 35.31 -8.37 22.98
C LEU A 128 34.52 -7.43 22.05
N PHE A 129 33.45 -6.80 22.55
CA PHE A 129 32.64 -5.93 21.71
C PHE A 129 33.42 -4.67 21.28
N ARG A 130 34.30 -4.16 22.15
CA ARG A 130 35.16 -3.02 21.83
C ARG A 130 36.17 -3.38 20.74
N GLU A 131 36.77 -4.57 20.80
CA GLU A 131 37.68 -5.04 19.74
C GLU A 131 36.92 -5.24 18.41
N PHE A 132 35.69 -5.74 18.46
CA PHE A 132 34.81 -5.82 17.29
C PHE A 132 34.51 -4.44 16.69
N GLU A 133 34.16 -3.46 17.53
CA GLU A 133 33.90 -2.08 17.12
C GLU A 133 35.13 -1.47 16.43
N ILE A 134 36.31 -1.62 17.02
CA ILE A 134 37.59 -1.17 16.43
C ILE A 134 37.83 -1.84 15.08
N ALA A 135 37.64 -3.16 14.98
CA ALA A 135 37.82 -3.90 13.73
C ALA A 135 36.86 -3.43 12.61
N CYS A 136 35.61 -3.10 12.94
CA CYS A 136 34.65 -2.51 12.00
C CYS A 136 35.01 -1.06 11.59
N GLU A 137 35.90 -0.39 12.32
CA GLU A 137 36.40 0.95 11.99
C GLU A 137 37.68 0.95 11.16
N GLU A 138 38.45 -0.13 11.16
CA GLU A 138 39.73 -0.24 10.45
C GLU A 138 39.60 0.00 8.94
N SER A 139 38.64 -0.67 8.29
CA SER A 139 38.40 -0.50 6.85
C SER A 139 36.98 -0.90 6.44
N GLN A 140 36.54 -0.38 5.30
CA GLN A 140 35.26 -0.76 4.71
C GLN A 140 35.24 -2.22 4.25
N GLU A 141 36.37 -2.76 3.79
CA GLU A 141 36.52 -4.17 3.41
C GLU A 141 36.31 -5.10 4.62
N THR A 142 36.84 -4.73 5.79
CA THR A 142 36.63 -5.50 7.03
C THR A 142 35.17 -5.45 7.46
N LEU A 143 34.52 -4.28 7.39
CA LEU A 143 33.09 -4.17 7.64
C LEU A 143 32.27 -5.04 6.67
N GLN A 144 32.57 -4.98 5.37
CA GLN A 144 31.91 -5.80 4.35
C GLN A 144 32.08 -7.30 4.63
N LEU A 145 33.28 -7.73 5.04
CA LEU A 145 33.54 -9.12 5.41
C LEU A 145 32.65 -9.58 6.59
N TYR A 146 32.52 -8.76 7.63
CA TYR A 146 31.70 -9.13 8.81
C TYR A 146 30.19 -9.03 8.56
N LEU A 147 29.77 -8.29 7.54
CA LEU A 147 28.41 -8.24 7.02
C LEU A 147 28.14 -9.30 5.93
N SER A 148 29.15 -10.06 5.53
CA SER A 148 29.00 -11.15 4.57
C SER A 148 28.59 -12.45 5.28
N PRO A 149 27.83 -13.34 4.62
CA PRO A 149 27.44 -14.61 5.21
C PRO A 149 28.67 -15.47 5.49
N SER A 150 28.63 -16.20 6.60
CA SER A 150 29.70 -17.13 6.97
C SER A 150 29.42 -18.52 6.37
N LYS A 151 30.47 -19.34 6.24
CA LYS A 151 30.36 -20.74 5.77
C LYS A 151 30.68 -21.71 6.91
N SER A 152 30.11 -22.90 6.87
CA SER A 152 30.38 -23.98 7.81
C SER A 152 30.23 -25.33 7.10
N PRO A 153 30.68 -26.44 7.72
CA PRO A 153 30.36 -27.79 7.21
C PRO A 153 28.86 -28.08 7.13
N LEU A 154 28.04 -27.32 7.86
CA LEU A 154 26.57 -27.41 7.85
C LEU A 154 25.92 -26.54 6.76
N GLY A 155 26.73 -25.83 5.95
CA GLY A 155 26.27 -24.92 4.91
C GLY A 155 26.43 -23.44 5.29
N LEU A 156 25.65 -22.58 4.61
CA LEU A 156 25.67 -21.14 4.79
C LEU A 156 25.11 -20.75 6.16
N GLN A 157 25.90 -19.99 6.92
CA GLN A 157 25.59 -19.45 8.23
C GLN A 157 25.29 -17.95 8.14
N ASP A 158 24.67 -17.41 9.19
CA ASP A 158 24.41 -15.98 9.30
C ASP A 158 25.72 -15.19 9.55
N THR A 159 25.67 -13.87 9.55
CA THR A 159 26.87 -13.01 9.57
C THR A 159 27.43 -12.81 10.97
N ILE A 160 28.72 -12.46 11.06
CA ILE A 160 29.38 -12.11 12.34
C ILE A 160 28.69 -10.90 12.97
N PHE A 161 28.36 -9.89 12.16
CA PHE A 161 27.65 -8.71 12.67
C PHE A 161 26.28 -9.07 13.26
N ARG A 162 25.53 -9.98 12.61
CA ARG A 162 24.23 -10.44 13.14
C ARG A 162 24.35 -11.22 14.44
N ALA A 163 25.48 -11.88 14.71
CA ALA A 163 25.70 -12.50 16.02
C ALA A 163 25.61 -11.44 17.14
N PHE A 164 26.29 -10.30 17.00
CA PHE A 164 26.24 -9.21 17.98
C PHE A 164 24.89 -8.48 18.05
N LEU A 165 24.14 -8.43 16.95
CA LEU A 165 22.74 -7.94 16.95
C LEU A 165 21.78 -8.89 17.68
N GLN A 166 22.14 -10.16 17.85
CA GLN A 166 21.32 -11.15 18.55
C GLN A 166 21.69 -11.35 20.03
N ILE A 167 22.82 -10.80 20.49
CA ILE A 167 23.22 -10.87 21.89
C ILE A 167 22.66 -9.68 22.69
N ARG A 168 22.05 -9.96 23.85
CA ARG A 168 21.34 -8.97 24.65
C ARG A 168 22.21 -7.79 25.10
N SER A 169 23.43 -8.05 25.54
CA SER A 169 24.33 -7.03 26.10
C SER A 169 24.95 -6.11 25.04
N THR A 170 24.93 -6.50 23.76
CA THR A 170 25.54 -5.76 22.66
C THR A 170 24.55 -5.24 21.64
N GLN A 171 23.31 -5.73 21.61
CA GLN A 171 22.34 -5.40 20.55
C GLN A 171 22.20 -3.89 20.32
N THR A 172 21.94 -3.10 21.36
CA THR A 172 21.77 -1.64 21.24
C THR A 172 23.02 -0.95 20.70
N LYS A 173 24.22 -1.36 21.16
CA LYS A 173 25.50 -0.82 20.67
C LYS A 173 25.80 -1.24 19.22
N SER A 174 25.41 -2.46 18.85
CA SER A 174 25.57 -2.98 17.50
C SER A 174 24.67 -2.25 16.51
N PHE A 175 23.43 -1.93 16.94
CA PHE A 175 22.54 -1.06 16.18
C PHE A 175 23.12 0.34 15.99
N ASP A 176 23.67 0.95 17.05
CA ASP A 176 24.31 2.26 16.97
C ASP A 176 25.49 2.25 15.99
N LEU A 177 26.42 1.31 16.13
CA LEU A 177 27.54 1.14 15.20
C LEU A 177 27.05 0.96 13.74
N LEU A 178 26.08 0.07 13.52
CA LEU A 178 25.54 -0.20 12.18
C LEU A 178 24.87 1.03 11.56
N LEU A 179 24.09 1.78 12.35
CA LEU A 179 23.38 2.98 11.89
C LEU A 179 24.34 4.14 11.64
N GLN A 180 25.41 4.28 12.43
CA GLN A 180 26.47 5.25 12.17
C GLN A 180 27.17 4.96 10.83
N LYS A 181 27.53 3.69 10.58
CA LYS A 181 28.11 3.27 9.29
C LYS A 181 27.13 3.47 8.13
N LEU A 182 25.87 3.06 8.31
CA LEU A 182 24.80 3.28 7.34
C LEU A 182 24.65 4.77 6.99
N ASN A 183 24.61 5.66 7.99
CA ASN A 183 24.47 7.09 7.75
C ASN A 183 25.64 7.70 6.96
N ILE A 184 26.86 7.17 7.13
CA ILE A 184 28.02 7.58 6.32
C ILE A 184 27.87 7.07 4.89
N LEU A 185 27.63 5.76 4.72
CA LEU A 185 27.53 5.10 3.41
C LEU A 185 26.34 5.62 2.58
N ALA A 186 25.20 5.85 3.21
CA ALA A 186 23.97 6.31 2.56
C ALA A 186 24.09 7.73 1.97
N LYS A 187 25.13 8.49 2.33
CA LYS A 187 25.45 9.83 1.79
C LYS A 187 26.50 9.78 0.67
N LYS A 188 27.04 8.61 0.35
CA LYS A 188 28.00 8.40 -0.73
C LYS A 188 27.29 8.30 -2.08
N THR A 189 28.09 8.36 -3.15
CA THR A 189 27.62 8.25 -4.53
C THR A 189 28.08 6.99 -5.24
N GLU A 190 29.06 6.29 -4.68
CA GLU A 190 29.61 5.06 -5.26
C GLU A 190 28.63 3.89 -5.07
N GLU A 191 28.44 3.10 -6.12
CA GLU A 191 27.46 2.00 -6.12
C GLU A 191 27.81 0.92 -5.09
N SER A 192 29.09 0.60 -4.93
CA SER A 192 29.61 -0.33 -3.90
C SER A 192 29.27 0.14 -2.48
N ASP A 193 29.41 1.43 -2.20
CA ASP A 193 29.07 2.01 -0.89
C ASP A 193 27.57 1.93 -0.63
N LEU A 194 26.76 2.23 -1.65
CA LEU A 194 25.31 2.16 -1.57
C LEU A 194 24.81 0.72 -1.39
N PHE A 195 25.43 -0.25 -2.07
CA PHE A 195 25.14 -1.67 -1.89
C PHE A 195 25.46 -2.13 -0.46
N LEU A 196 26.61 -1.70 0.08
CA LEU A 196 26.95 -1.97 1.48
C LEU A 196 25.96 -1.29 2.44
N ALA A 197 25.50 -0.08 2.15
CA ALA A 197 24.46 0.61 2.91
C ALA A 197 23.14 -0.19 2.93
N GLN A 198 22.71 -0.72 1.78
CA GLN A 198 21.53 -1.59 1.71
C GLN A 198 21.74 -2.89 2.49
N THR A 199 22.96 -3.44 2.48
CA THR A 199 23.32 -4.61 3.29
C THR A 199 23.19 -4.31 4.79
N CYS A 200 23.61 -3.12 5.25
CA CYS A 200 23.37 -2.68 6.64
C CYS A 200 21.87 -2.64 6.97
N VAL A 201 21.02 -2.11 6.07
CA VAL A 201 19.56 -2.14 6.26
C VAL A 201 19.04 -3.57 6.39
N ALA A 202 19.53 -4.49 5.57
CA ALA A 202 19.11 -5.88 5.57
C ALA A 202 19.42 -6.60 6.90
N HIS A 203 20.53 -6.25 7.56
CA HIS A 203 20.95 -6.83 8.84
C HIS A 203 20.02 -6.48 10.00
N MET A 204 19.26 -5.39 9.91
CA MET A 204 18.30 -4.98 10.95
C MET A 204 16.97 -5.76 10.86
N ARG A 205 16.67 -6.39 9.71
CA ARG A 205 15.38 -7.03 9.44
C ARG A 205 15.28 -8.40 10.11
N HIS A 206 14.08 -8.74 10.59
CA HIS A 206 13.74 -10.09 11.07
C HIS A 206 14.67 -10.63 12.18
N LEU A 207 15.17 -9.77 13.05
CA LEU A 207 15.88 -10.23 14.24
C LEU A 207 14.93 -11.05 15.12
N ASN A 208 15.46 -12.14 15.70
CA ASN A 208 14.70 -13.06 16.55
C ASN A 208 14.01 -12.35 17.73
N ARG A 209 14.68 -11.34 18.31
CA ARG A 209 14.16 -10.54 19.42
C ARG A 209 14.84 -9.19 19.49
N LEU A 210 14.06 -8.13 19.76
CA LEU A 210 14.58 -6.86 20.25
C LEU A 210 14.51 -6.84 21.78
N PHE A 211 15.65 -6.73 22.46
CA PHE A 211 15.75 -6.68 23.91
C PHE A 211 15.45 -5.29 24.47
N GLU A 212 15.90 -4.24 23.78
CA GLU A 212 15.65 -2.83 24.12
C GLU A 212 14.94 -2.08 22.97
N PRO A 213 13.68 -2.45 22.67
CA PRO A 213 12.95 -1.93 21.51
C PRO A 213 12.91 -0.40 21.42
N GLN A 214 12.71 0.30 22.55
CA GLN A 214 12.66 1.77 22.58
C GLN A 214 14.01 2.42 22.28
N ALA A 215 15.11 1.81 22.74
CA ALA A 215 16.46 2.33 22.46
C ALA A 215 16.75 2.23 20.96
N VAL A 216 16.50 1.07 20.36
CA VAL A 216 16.64 0.85 18.90
C VAL A 216 15.77 1.81 18.10
N PHE A 217 14.52 2.02 18.53
CA PHE A 217 13.62 3.00 17.92
C PHE A 217 14.22 4.41 17.93
N ASN A 218 14.72 4.87 19.08
CA ASN A 218 15.30 6.19 19.22
C ASN A 218 16.54 6.34 18.33
N THR A 219 17.42 5.34 18.30
CA THR A 219 18.64 5.36 17.48
C THR A 219 18.33 5.44 15.98
N ILE A 220 17.35 4.67 15.48
CA ILE A 220 16.96 4.73 14.06
C ILE A 220 16.47 6.14 13.67
N PHE A 221 15.64 6.76 14.52
CA PHE A 221 15.01 8.05 14.23
C PHE A 221 15.83 9.27 14.67
N GLU A 222 17.01 9.07 15.23
CA GLU A 222 18.00 10.12 15.50
C GLU A 222 18.65 10.64 14.22
N PHE A 223 18.74 9.80 13.19
CA PHE A 223 19.33 10.17 11.91
C PHE A 223 18.33 10.85 10.96
N GLU A 224 18.81 11.86 10.23
CA GLU A 224 18.05 12.55 9.19
C GLU A 224 18.13 11.81 7.84
N TRP A 225 17.61 10.59 7.82
CA TRP A 225 17.46 9.74 6.63
C TRP A 225 16.84 10.39 5.39
N ARG A 226 16.08 11.49 5.55
CA ARG A 226 15.53 12.27 4.43
C ARG A 226 16.59 12.82 3.48
N PHE A 227 17.83 12.97 3.95
CA PHE A 227 18.98 13.44 3.17
C PHE A 227 19.89 12.31 2.65
N TRP A 228 19.52 11.05 2.86
CA TRP A 228 20.23 9.91 2.31
C TRP A 228 19.91 9.69 0.83
N SER A 229 20.72 8.87 0.16
CA SER A 229 20.43 8.35 -1.17
C SER A 229 19.03 7.72 -1.22
N PRO A 230 18.18 8.05 -2.22
CA PRO A 230 16.79 7.61 -2.27
C PRO A 230 16.60 6.11 -2.09
N ASN A 231 17.44 5.27 -2.72
CA ASN A 231 17.34 3.82 -2.64
C ASN A 231 17.53 3.32 -1.21
N VAL A 232 18.62 3.72 -0.56
CA VAL A 232 18.96 3.29 0.81
C VAL A 232 17.92 3.80 1.81
N ARG A 233 17.51 5.06 1.68
CA ARG A 233 16.45 5.66 2.50
C ARG A 233 15.16 4.85 2.39
N ASN A 234 14.71 4.59 1.17
CA ASN A 234 13.47 3.89 0.92
C ASN A 234 13.53 2.44 1.42
N ASP A 235 14.67 1.77 1.27
CA ASP A 235 14.89 0.43 1.81
C ASP A 235 14.80 0.38 3.34
N LEU A 236 15.32 1.40 4.03
CA LEU A 236 15.17 1.52 5.47
C LEU A 236 13.70 1.74 5.86
N ILE A 237 13.00 2.67 5.20
CA ILE A 237 11.56 2.92 5.44
C ILE A 237 10.77 1.61 5.25
N ALA A 238 10.99 0.90 4.14
CA ALA A 238 10.35 -0.37 3.82
C ALA A 238 10.64 -1.47 4.86
N ALA A 239 11.81 -1.44 5.49
CA ALA A 239 12.24 -2.41 6.49
C ALA A 239 11.57 -2.22 7.87
N LEU A 240 11.03 -1.02 8.17
CA LEU A 240 10.54 -0.71 9.52
C LEU A 240 9.49 -1.69 10.09
N PRO A 241 8.53 -2.21 9.30
CA PRO A 241 7.59 -3.23 9.79
C PRO A 241 8.26 -4.57 10.13
N GLU A 242 9.41 -4.87 9.50
CA GLU A 242 10.20 -6.09 9.71
C GLU A 242 11.19 -5.93 10.88
N ILE A 243 11.62 -4.71 11.17
CA ILE A 243 12.47 -4.35 12.32
C ILE A 243 11.60 -4.29 13.59
N PHE A 244 10.51 -3.52 13.54
CA PHE A 244 9.62 -3.31 14.68
C PHE A 244 8.41 -4.23 14.57
N THR A 245 8.46 -5.38 15.24
CA THR A 245 7.39 -6.38 15.19
C THR A 245 6.34 -6.20 16.31
N ASP A 246 6.67 -5.44 17.36
CA ASP A 246 5.77 -5.11 18.46
C ASP A 246 4.73 -4.04 18.06
N ILE A 247 3.48 -4.22 18.48
CA ILE A 247 2.36 -3.33 18.09
C ILE A 247 2.56 -1.91 18.61
N ALA A 248 3.05 -1.73 19.85
CA ALA A 248 3.23 -0.40 20.41
C ALA A 248 4.31 0.37 19.64
N LEU A 249 5.42 -0.29 19.30
CA LEU A 249 6.44 0.32 18.45
C LEU A 249 5.95 0.59 17.03
N GLN A 250 5.16 -0.31 16.42
CA GLN A 250 4.60 -0.06 15.09
C GLN A 250 3.71 1.19 15.08
N GLN A 251 2.97 1.46 16.15
CA GLN A 251 2.21 2.70 16.31
C GLN A 251 3.12 3.94 16.42
N HIS A 252 4.17 3.89 17.23
CA HIS A 252 5.14 4.98 17.33
C HIS A 252 5.84 5.26 15.99
N THR A 253 6.22 4.21 15.27
CA THR A 253 6.78 4.28 13.93
C THR A 253 5.81 4.93 12.95
N ALA A 254 4.53 4.55 12.97
CA ALA A 254 3.52 5.15 12.11
C ALA A 254 3.34 6.65 12.39
N LEU A 255 3.31 7.06 13.66
CA LEU A 255 3.24 8.47 14.05
C LEU A 255 4.48 9.25 13.60
N ARG A 256 5.66 8.65 13.73
CA ARG A 256 6.91 9.28 13.29
C ARG A 256 6.95 9.45 11.77
N LEU A 257 6.55 8.42 11.02
CA LEU A 257 6.41 8.48 9.57
C LEU A 257 5.39 9.52 9.10
N ASN A 258 4.25 9.64 9.80
CA ASN A 258 3.24 10.66 9.54
C ASN A 258 3.78 12.09 9.79
N LYS A 259 4.74 12.26 10.70
CA LYS A 259 5.45 13.53 10.86
C LYS A 259 6.45 13.77 9.72
N GLU A 260 7.22 12.76 9.34
CA GLU A 260 8.22 12.87 8.25
C GLU A 260 7.58 13.22 6.90
N ILE A 261 6.42 12.64 6.57
CA ILE A 261 5.72 12.95 5.30
C ILE A 261 5.17 14.38 5.25
N ALA A 262 5.02 15.05 6.40
CA ALA A 262 4.60 16.45 6.47
C ALA A 262 5.79 17.42 6.30
N GLU A 263 7.03 16.97 6.50
CA GLU A 263 8.24 17.79 6.50
C GLU A 263 9.07 17.59 5.22
N THR A 264 8.55 18.05 4.07
CA THR A 264 9.04 17.62 2.74
C THR A 264 10.02 18.57 2.05
N GLN A 265 10.59 19.54 2.79
CA GLN A 265 11.46 20.57 2.20
C GLN A 265 12.86 20.03 1.89
N GLY A 266 13.37 20.30 0.68
CA GLY A 266 14.76 20.00 0.30
C GLY A 266 15.08 18.51 0.12
N ILE A 267 14.08 17.65 -0.07
CA ILE A 267 14.25 16.20 -0.16
C ILE A 267 14.52 15.76 -1.62
N SER A 268 15.58 14.97 -1.81
CA SER A 268 15.88 14.33 -3.09
C SER A 268 14.87 13.22 -3.39
N ASP A 269 14.42 13.15 -4.66
CA ASP A 269 13.37 12.22 -5.12
C ASP A 269 12.18 12.17 -4.14
N LEU A 270 11.59 13.35 -3.91
CA LEU A 270 10.46 13.54 -3.02
C LEU A 270 9.26 12.63 -3.34
N PRO A 271 8.87 12.40 -4.62
CA PRO A 271 7.76 11.50 -4.93
C PRO A 271 7.99 10.08 -4.40
N SER A 272 9.19 9.54 -4.61
CA SER A 272 9.58 8.21 -4.14
C SER A 272 9.60 8.11 -2.62
N PHE A 273 10.10 9.15 -1.94
CA PHE A 273 10.07 9.26 -0.48
C PHE A 273 8.64 9.18 0.08
N GLN A 274 7.76 10.05 -0.41
CA GLN A 274 6.38 10.15 0.07
C GLN A 274 5.63 8.85 -0.21
N LEU A 275 5.82 8.26 -1.39
CA LEU A 275 5.20 7.00 -1.77
C LEU A 275 5.62 5.87 -0.82
N GLN A 276 6.92 5.73 -0.57
CA GLN A 276 7.44 4.68 0.32
C GLN A 276 6.91 4.83 1.74
N ILE A 277 6.77 6.06 2.25
CA ILE A 277 6.15 6.29 3.56
C ILE A 277 4.71 5.79 3.57
N VAL A 278 3.89 6.18 2.59
CA VAL A 278 2.47 5.78 2.54
C VAL A 278 2.32 4.26 2.40
N GLU A 279 3.16 3.62 1.60
CA GLU A 279 3.17 2.16 1.46
C GLU A 279 3.53 1.46 2.77
N THR A 280 4.52 1.99 3.50
CA THR A 280 4.95 1.45 4.78
C THR A 280 3.90 1.63 5.86
N LEU A 281 3.22 2.79 5.89
CA LEU A 281 2.09 3.05 6.80
C LEU A 281 0.98 2.00 6.63
N ARG A 282 0.76 1.47 5.42
CA ARG A 282 -0.24 0.40 5.18
C ARG A 282 0.15 -0.95 5.77
N LEU A 283 1.44 -1.20 6.02
CA LEU A 283 1.95 -2.45 6.57
C LEU A 283 2.01 -2.45 8.10
N LEU A 284 2.12 -1.27 8.71
CA LEU A 284 2.20 -1.12 10.16
C LEU A 284 0.85 -1.39 10.83
N ARG A 285 0.88 -2.13 11.94
CA ARG A 285 -0.31 -2.35 12.78
C ARG A 285 -0.51 -1.14 13.66
N MET A 286 -1.71 -0.58 13.60
CA MET A 286 -2.11 0.59 14.37
C MET A 286 -3.47 0.34 14.99
N ASP A 287 -3.71 0.96 16.15
CA ASP A 287 -5.05 1.02 16.70
C ASP A 287 -5.92 2.00 15.90
N GLN A 288 -7.20 2.07 16.29
CA GLN A 288 -8.19 2.91 15.62
C GLN A 288 -7.89 4.41 15.76
N ALA A 289 -7.36 4.84 16.91
CA ALA A 289 -7.12 6.25 17.19
C ALA A 289 -5.97 6.79 16.33
N VAL A 290 -4.84 6.07 16.30
CA VAL A 290 -3.67 6.41 15.48
C VAL A 290 -4.02 6.33 14.00
N SER A 291 -4.70 5.25 13.57
CA SER A 291 -5.15 5.09 12.19
C SER A 291 -6.05 6.24 11.73
N ARG A 292 -6.99 6.68 12.58
CA ARG A 292 -7.88 7.81 12.32
C ARG A 292 -7.12 9.12 12.20
N GLN A 293 -6.18 9.38 13.11
CA GLN A 293 -5.35 10.58 13.09
C GLN A 293 -4.53 10.66 11.79
N ILE A 294 -3.85 9.57 11.42
CA ILE A 294 -3.03 9.53 10.21
C ILE A 294 -3.91 9.67 8.96
N ARG A 295 -5.06 8.97 8.90
CA ARG A 295 -6.02 9.11 7.79
C ARG A 295 -6.45 10.58 7.61
N MET A 296 -6.83 11.25 8.69
CA MET A 296 -7.22 12.65 8.65
C MET A 296 -6.10 13.55 8.13
N ASN A 297 -4.87 13.35 8.62
CA ASN A 297 -3.72 14.13 8.18
C ASN A 297 -3.46 13.95 6.68
N LEU A 298 -3.43 12.70 6.20
CA LEU A 298 -3.18 12.38 4.78
C LEU A 298 -4.31 12.89 3.86
N CYS A 299 -5.57 12.81 4.28
CA CYS A 299 -6.69 13.40 3.54
C CYS A 299 -6.60 14.93 3.51
N ASN A 300 -6.17 15.55 4.62
CA ASN A 300 -6.03 17.01 4.70
C ASN A 300 -4.91 17.55 3.79
N SER A 301 -3.80 16.83 3.65
CA SER A 301 -2.66 17.23 2.82
C SER A 301 -2.64 16.57 1.44
N CYS A 302 -3.70 15.87 1.01
CA CYS A 302 -3.67 15.03 -0.19
C CYS A 302 -3.24 15.77 -1.48
N MET A 303 -3.55 17.06 -1.62
CA MET A 303 -3.15 17.86 -2.77
C MET A 303 -1.80 18.61 -2.61
N GLU A 304 -1.22 18.59 -1.41
CA GLU A 304 0.10 19.13 -1.07
C GLU A 304 1.20 18.08 -1.32
N LEU A 305 0.86 16.80 -1.15
CA LEU A 305 1.72 15.67 -1.49
C LEU A 305 1.82 15.47 -3.02
N ASP A 306 2.82 14.69 -3.44
CA ASP A 306 2.99 14.33 -4.84
C ASP A 306 1.77 13.55 -5.36
N VAL A 307 1.34 13.88 -6.58
CA VAL A 307 0.12 13.33 -7.18
C VAL A 307 0.18 11.82 -7.40
N HIS A 308 1.38 11.25 -7.52
CA HIS A 308 1.57 9.81 -7.66
C HIS A 308 1.31 9.04 -6.36
N CYS A 309 1.27 9.72 -5.21
CA CYS A 309 0.92 9.12 -3.92
C CYS A 309 -0.60 9.03 -3.69
N LEU A 310 -1.41 9.75 -4.49
CA LEU A 310 -2.86 9.86 -4.26
C LEU A 310 -3.57 8.50 -4.19
N PRO A 311 -3.35 7.52 -5.11
CA PRO A 311 -4.00 6.22 -5.01
C PRO A 311 -3.69 5.51 -3.69
N GLN A 312 -2.44 5.54 -3.24
CA GLN A 312 -1.97 4.88 -2.02
C GLN A 312 -2.51 5.58 -0.76
N ILE A 313 -2.64 6.91 -0.78
CA ILE A 313 -3.30 7.68 0.29
C ILE A 313 -4.75 7.24 0.44
N ILE A 314 -5.47 7.10 -0.68
CA ILE A 314 -6.86 6.65 -0.70
C ILE A 314 -6.97 5.19 -0.24
N ALA A 315 -6.07 4.33 -0.70
CA ALA A 315 -6.01 2.93 -0.28
C ALA A 315 -5.78 2.79 1.23
N PHE A 316 -4.84 3.55 1.80
CA PHE A 316 -4.61 3.62 3.24
C PHE A 316 -5.86 4.13 3.97
N SER A 317 -6.43 5.24 3.50
CA SER A 317 -7.59 5.88 4.13
C SER A 317 -8.78 4.94 4.22
N LEU A 318 -9.06 4.18 3.15
CA LEU A 318 -10.10 3.16 3.13
C LEU A 318 -9.75 1.97 4.03
N ALA A 319 -8.55 1.39 3.90
CA ALA A 319 -8.14 0.23 4.70
C ALA A 319 -8.18 0.52 6.21
N SER A 320 -7.82 1.74 6.62
CA SER A 320 -7.84 2.17 8.02
C SER A 320 -9.24 2.22 8.65
N LEU A 321 -10.31 2.13 7.84
CA LEU A 321 -11.69 2.03 8.32
C LEU A 321 -12.09 0.58 8.64
N LEU A 322 -11.46 -0.42 8.01
CA LEU A 322 -11.76 -1.85 8.24
C LEU A 322 -11.34 -2.32 9.64
N ASN A 323 -10.32 -1.70 10.20
CA ASN A 323 -9.79 -2.04 11.53
C ASN A 323 -10.63 -1.46 12.68
N SER A 324 -11.80 -0.89 12.38
CA SER A 324 -12.71 -0.38 13.40
C SER A 324 -13.51 -1.53 14.02
N GLY A 325 -13.13 -1.91 15.24
CA GLY A 325 -13.96 -2.75 16.13
C GLY A 325 -15.03 -1.94 16.87
N GLY A 326 -15.31 -0.72 16.43
CA GLY A 326 -16.21 0.23 17.09
C GLY A 326 -17.69 -0.08 16.90
N LYS A 327 -18.54 0.76 17.50
CA LYS A 327 -20.00 0.71 17.25
C LYS A 327 -20.28 1.12 15.80
N THR A 328 -21.29 0.51 15.20
CA THR A 328 -21.70 0.74 13.81
C THR A 328 -21.87 2.23 13.46
N ASP A 329 -22.38 3.05 14.38
CA ASP A 329 -22.58 4.49 14.19
C ASP A 329 -21.25 5.27 14.06
N ASP A 330 -20.20 4.85 14.77
CA ASP A 330 -18.88 5.48 14.70
C ASP A 330 -18.21 5.19 13.35
N ASP A 331 -18.45 4.01 12.77
CA ASP A 331 -17.92 3.62 11.46
C ASP A 331 -18.54 4.45 10.34
N GLU A 332 -19.86 4.63 10.38
CA GLU A 332 -20.58 5.47 9.42
C GLU A 332 -20.08 6.91 9.49
N MET A 333 -19.97 7.48 10.70
CA MET A 333 -19.48 8.83 10.90
C MET A 333 -18.04 9.00 10.40
N ASN A 334 -17.14 8.06 10.69
CA ASN A 334 -15.75 8.12 10.25
C ASN A 334 -15.61 8.01 8.72
N PHE A 335 -16.41 7.13 8.10
CA PHE A 335 -16.43 7.01 6.64
C PHE A 335 -16.97 8.29 5.99
N HIS A 336 -18.07 8.83 6.50
CA HIS A 336 -18.66 10.09 6.02
C HIS A 336 -17.72 11.28 6.20
N GLU A 337 -16.98 11.34 7.30
CA GLU A 337 -15.99 12.40 7.52
C GLU A 337 -14.85 12.33 6.50
N MET A 338 -14.33 11.13 6.22
CA MET A 338 -13.33 10.95 5.16
C MET A 338 -13.88 11.38 3.79
N LEU A 339 -15.11 10.98 3.43
CA LEU A 339 -15.73 11.40 2.17
C LEU A 339 -15.89 12.92 2.08
N ARG A 340 -16.27 13.57 3.19
CA ARG A 340 -16.39 15.04 3.26
C ARG A 340 -15.05 15.72 3.03
N GLN A 341 -13.99 15.24 3.69
CA GLN A 341 -12.63 15.77 3.54
C GLN A 341 -12.15 15.64 2.10
N LEU A 342 -12.26 14.44 1.52
CA LEU A 342 -11.87 14.20 0.13
C LEU A 342 -12.71 15.03 -0.85
N SER A 343 -14.02 15.14 -0.63
CA SER A 343 -14.90 15.97 -1.47
C SER A 343 -14.51 17.45 -1.47
N ARG A 344 -13.93 17.95 -0.37
CA ARG A 344 -13.50 19.35 -0.24
C ARG A 344 -12.08 19.58 -0.79
N LEU A 345 -11.20 18.61 -0.60
CA LEU A 345 -9.76 18.81 -0.77
C LEU A 345 -9.19 18.16 -2.02
N LEU A 346 -9.76 17.06 -2.52
CA LEU A 346 -9.28 16.37 -3.71
C LEU A 346 -9.74 17.10 -4.99
N LYS A 347 -8.87 17.96 -5.53
CA LYS A 347 -9.15 18.79 -6.72
C LYS A 347 -8.83 18.05 -8.03
N ILE A 348 -9.71 17.13 -8.42
CA ILE A 348 -9.55 16.24 -9.59
C ILE A 348 -9.25 17.02 -10.88
N GLU A 349 -9.90 18.17 -11.07
CA GLU A 349 -9.74 19.05 -12.23
C GLU A 349 -8.31 19.59 -12.41
N THR A 350 -7.52 19.62 -11.34
CA THR A 350 -6.14 20.12 -11.38
C THR A 350 -5.12 19.05 -11.74
N LEU A 351 -5.46 17.76 -11.64
CA LEU A 351 -4.51 16.66 -11.81
C LEU A 351 -3.88 16.62 -13.21
N LYS A 352 -4.65 16.99 -14.25
CA LYS A 352 -4.15 17.08 -15.63
C LYS A 352 -3.04 18.10 -15.81
N LYS A 353 -2.99 19.14 -14.97
CA LYS A 353 -1.93 20.16 -14.99
C LYS A 353 -0.68 19.67 -14.27
N LYS A 354 -0.81 18.70 -13.35
CA LYS A 354 0.29 18.17 -12.53
C LYS A 354 0.97 16.96 -13.18
N THR A 355 0.27 16.12 -13.95
CA THR A 355 0.86 14.91 -14.53
C THR A 355 0.12 14.39 -15.77
N ASN A 356 0.87 13.78 -16.70
CA ASN A 356 0.34 13.08 -17.87
C ASN A 356 -0.32 11.73 -17.52
N LYS A 357 -0.03 11.17 -16.33
CA LYS A 357 -0.65 9.92 -15.83
C LYS A 357 -1.96 10.16 -15.07
N SER A 358 -2.50 11.38 -15.12
CA SER A 358 -3.68 11.79 -14.33
C SER A 358 -4.91 10.89 -14.57
N ASP A 359 -5.12 10.41 -15.79
CA ASP A 359 -6.21 9.49 -16.12
C ASP A 359 -6.08 8.12 -15.42
N THR A 360 -4.86 7.57 -15.38
CA THR A 360 -4.57 6.33 -14.65
C THR A 360 -4.75 6.53 -13.15
N ILE A 361 -4.23 7.63 -12.60
CA ILE A 361 -4.34 7.97 -11.17
C ILE A 361 -5.82 8.10 -10.76
N VAL A 362 -6.61 8.87 -11.51
CA VAL A 362 -8.04 9.05 -11.24
C VAL A 362 -8.78 7.71 -11.30
N THR A 363 -8.50 6.89 -12.31
CA THR A 363 -9.09 5.54 -12.43
C THR A 363 -8.75 4.67 -11.22
N GLU A 364 -7.50 4.71 -10.74
CA GLU A 364 -7.04 3.90 -9.62
C GLU A 364 -7.62 4.35 -8.27
N ILE A 365 -7.68 5.67 -8.03
CA ILE A 365 -8.32 6.26 -6.85
C ILE A 365 -9.73 5.69 -6.65
N PHE A 366 -10.57 5.74 -7.69
CA PHE A 366 -11.95 5.29 -7.56
C PHE A 366 -12.11 3.77 -7.63
N ALA A 367 -11.15 3.06 -8.24
CA ALA A 367 -11.09 1.60 -8.15
C ALA A 367 -10.85 1.13 -6.71
N HIS A 368 -10.08 1.88 -5.89
CA HIS A 368 -9.93 1.55 -4.46
C HIS A 368 -11.25 1.64 -3.69
N PHE A 369 -12.08 2.66 -3.96
CA PHE A 369 -13.41 2.74 -3.37
C PHE A 369 -14.27 1.52 -3.75
N LEU A 370 -14.33 1.18 -5.04
CA LEU A 370 -15.13 0.03 -5.48
C LEU A 370 -14.66 -1.27 -4.81
N LYS A 371 -13.35 -1.53 -4.79
CA LYS A 371 -12.77 -2.71 -4.11
C LYS A 371 -13.11 -2.72 -2.61
N PHE A 372 -13.02 -1.58 -1.94
CA PHE A 372 -13.34 -1.47 -0.52
C PHE A 372 -14.80 -1.81 -0.21
N LEU A 373 -15.76 -1.27 -0.99
CA LEU A 373 -17.18 -1.59 -0.81
C LEU A 373 -17.53 -3.05 -1.18
N GLN A 374 -16.73 -3.69 -2.04
CA GLN A 374 -16.85 -5.12 -2.34
C GLN A 374 -16.33 -6.01 -1.19
N LEU A 375 -15.29 -5.56 -0.50
CA LEU A 375 -14.71 -6.28 0.65
C LEU A 375 -15.63 -6.27 1.87
N ASP A 376 -16.21 -5.11 2.22
CA ASP A 376 -17.16 -5.00 3.34
C ASP A 376 -18.48 -4.35 2.90
N LYS A 377 -19.52 -5.20 2.78
CA LYS A 377 -20.83 -4.79 2.28
C LYS A 377 -21.56 -3.81 3.21
N ARG A 378 -21.15 -3.65 4.48
CA ARG A 378 -21.77 -2.68 5.41
C ARG A 378 -21.66 -1.25 4.87
N TYR A 379 -20.54 -0.92 4.24
CA TYR A 379 -20.28 0.42 3.70
C TYR A 379 -21.18 0.80 2.52
N TRP A 380 -21.86 -0.16 1.88
CA TRP A 380 -22.93 0.16 0.92
C TRP A 380 -24.07 0.90 1.58
N LYS A 381 -24.46 0.55 2.82
CA LYS A 381 -25.50 1.28 3.55
C LYS A 381 -25.05 2.71 3.85
N TYR A 382 -23.79 2.88 4.26
CA TYR A 382 -23.24 4.19 4.59
C TYR A 382 -23.12 5.10 3.37
N ILE A 383 -22.70 4.57 2.20
CA ILE A 383 -22.66 5.39 0.98
C ILE A 383 -24.07 5.73 0.46
N ILE A 384 -25.05 4.82 0.61
CA ILE A 384 -26.46 5.11 0.29
C ILE A 384 -26.98 6.23 1.18
N SER A 385 -26.72 6.16 2.48
CA SER A 385 -27.03 7.20 3.46
C SER A 385 -26.38 8.53 3.09
N TRP A 386 -25.09 8.52 2.71
CA TRP A 386 -24.35 9.72 2.25
C TRP A 386 -24.99 10.39 1.03
N ILE A 387 -25.29 9.61 -0.02
CA ILE A 387 -25.87 10.14 -1.27
C ILE A 387 -27.30 10.64 -1.06
N SER A 388 -28.07 9.94 -0.23
CA SER A 388 -29.48 10.23 0.04
C SER A 388 -29.71 11.41 1.00
N ARG A 389 -28.64 12.06 1.49
CA ARG A 389 -28.74 13.22 2.38
C ARG A 389 -29.61 14.29 1.74
N LYS A 390 -30.74 14.58 2.40
CA LYS A 390 -31.58 15.75 2.10
C LYS A 390 -30.97 16.96 2.78
N ALA A 391 -31.12 18.13 2.15
CA ALA A 391 -30.89 19.40 2.82
C ALA A 391 -31.64 19.39 4.16
N LYS A 392 -30.93 19.68 5.26
CA LYS A 392 -31.63 20.00 6.50
C LYS A 392 -32.37 21.31 6.22
N ASN A 393 -33.69 21.28 6.17
CA ASN A 393 -34.50 22.50 6.21
C ASN A 393 -34.18 23.19 7.54
N LEU A 394 -33.37 24.25 7.50
CA LEU A 394 -33.28 25.21 8.59
C LEU A 394 -34.62 25.92 8.64
N THR A 395 -35.55 25.39 9.45
CA THR A 395 -36.60 26.22 10.03
C THR A 395 -35.89 27.23 10.91
N ILE A 396 -35.61 28.40 10.34
CA ILE A 396 -35.26 29.61 11.06
C ILE A 396 -36.44 29.85 12.01
N LYS A 397 -36.19 29.70 13.32
CA LYS A 397 -37.08 30.30 14.31
C LYS A 397 -36.83 31.80 14.20
N ASP A 398 -37.80 32.52 13.68
CA ASP A 398 -37.83 33.98 13.71
C ASP A 398 -37.75 34.46 15.16
N GLU A 399 -36.59 34.97 15.57
CA GLU A 399 -36.51 36.00 16.60
C GLU A 399 -36.12 37.31 15.93
N PRO A 400 -36.86 38.41 16.14
CA PRO A 400 -36.58 39.69 15.51
C PRO A 400 -35.46 40.40 16.26
N GLY A 401 -34.28 40.47 15.66
CA GLY A 401 -33.16 41.30 16.11
C GLY A 401 -32.52 41.98 14.90
N GLU A 402 -32.72 43.29 14.80
CA GLU A 402 -32.13 44.17 13.80
C GLU A 402 -30.61 44.29 14.02
N GLU A 403 -29.80 43.75 13.10
CA GLU A 403 -28.46 44.27 12.83
C GLU A 403 -28.20 44.20 11.31
N GLU A 404 -27.87 45.35 10.73
CA GLU A 404 -27.41 45.49 9.35
C GLU A 404 -26.10 44.71 9.17
N VAL A 405 -26.20 43.52 8.58
CA VAL A 405 -25.04 42.73 8.15
C VAL A 405 -24.86 42.95 6.65
N THR A 406 -23.67 43.42 6.31
CA THR A 406 -23.09 43.47 4.96
C THR A 406 -23.47 42.26 4.11
N GLU A 407 -23.85 42.48 2.86
CA GLU A 407 -24.06 41.46 1.82
C GLU A 407 -22.75 40.65 1.58
N GLU A 408 -22.41 39.76 2.50
CA GLU A 408 -21.63 38.58 2.18
C GLU A 408 -22.61 37.55 1.61
N GLU A 409 -22.43 37.18 0.34
CA GLU A 409 -23.14 36.05 -0.27
C GLU A 409 -23.11 34.86 0.72
N PRO A 410 -24.27 34.26 1.05
CA PRO A 410 -24.28 33.14 1.97
C PRO A 410 -23.43 32.03 1.38
N PRO A 411 -22.57 31.37 2.18
CA PRO A 411 -21.70 30.32 1.68
C PRO A 411 -22.57 29.25 1.01
N GLU A 412 -22.30 28.95 -0.27
CA GLU A 412 -22.97 27.85 -0.99
C GLU A 412 -22.83 26.59 -0.15
N ASP A 413 -23.87 26.21 0.59
CA ASP A 413 -23.80 25.09 1.51
C ASP A 413 -23.60 23.81 0.66
N PRO A 414 -22.41 23.15 0.70
CA PRO A 414 -22.07 22.04 -0.18
C PRO A 414 -22.93 20.79 0.07
N ALA A 415 -23.83 20.84 1.06
CA ALA A 415 -24.71 19.75 1.47
C ALA A 415 -25.82 19.39 0.46
N THR A 416 -26.06 20.22 -0.57
CA THR A 416 -27.20 20.02 -1.49
C THR A 416 -26.82 19.42 -2.85
N TRP A 417 -25.62 19.70 -3.38
CA TRP A 417 -25.30 19.43 -4.79
C TRP A 417 -24.13 18.46 -4.97
N LEU A 418 -24.16 17.73 -6.10
CA LEU A 418 -23.15 16.73 -6.43
C LEU A 418 -21.79 17.37 -6.70
N THR A 419 -20.79 17.12 -5.86
CA THR A 419 -19.42 17.62 -6.10
C THR A 419 -18.73 16.84 -7.22
N THR A 420 -17.60 17.36 -7.75
CA THR A 420 -16.77 16.63 -8.72
C THR A 420 -16.35 15.26 -8.16
N PHE A 421 -15.89 15.22 -6.91
CA PHE A 421 -15.52 13.98 -6.25
C PHE A 421 -16.69 13.01 -6.15
N GLU A 422 -17.86 13.47 -5.69
CA GLU A 422 -19.05 12.64 -5.54
C GLU A 422 -19.52 12.08 -6.88
N ALA A 423 -19.49 12.88 -7.95
CA ALA A 423 -19.83 12.42 -9.29
C ALA A 423 -18.91 11.27 -9.71
N PHE A 424 -17.59 11.47 -9.66
CA PHE A 424 -16.64 10.42 -10.03
C PHE A 424 -16.81 9.17 -9.17
N LEU A 425 -17.06 9.32 -7.86
CA LEU A 425 -17.34 8.20 -6.96
C LEU A 425 -18.60 7.45 -7.37
N ILE A 426 -19.72 8.14 -7.59
CA ILE A 426 -21.00 7.54 -7.98
C ILE A 426 -20.86 6.78 -9.29
N PHE A 427 -20.29 7.40 -10.32
CA PHE A 427 -20.10 6.74 -11.62
C PHE A 427 -19.19 5.52 -11.51
N SER A 428 -18.16 5.59 -10.68
CA SER A 428 -17.26 4.45 -10.46
C SER A 428 -17.97 3.27 -9.80
N LEU A 429 -18.78 3.54 -8.77
CA LEU A 429 -19.54 2.51 -8.05
C LEU A 429 -20.69 1.94 -8.88
N LEU A 430 -21.32 2.75 -9.74
CA LEU A 430 -22.44 2.35 -10.59
C LEU A 430 -21.99 1.47 -11.77
N SER A 431 -20.72 1.56 -12.19
CA SER A 431 -20.23 0.88 -13.40
C SER A 431 -20.16 -0.64 -13.28
N ASN A 432 -20.22 -1.18 -12.06
CA ASN A 432 -20.17 -2.60 -11.78
C ASN A 432 -21.56 -3.12 -11.34
N CYS A 433 -22.40 -3.50 -12.31
CA CYS A 433 -23.78 -3.93 -12.06
C CYS A 433 -23.88 -5.21 -11.21
N ASP A 434 -22.87 -6.09 -11.22
CA ASP A 434 -22.90 -7.37 -10.51
C ASP A 434 -22.70 -7.22 -8.98
N SER A 435 -22.06 -6.14 -8.55
CA SER A 435 -21.77 -5.87 -7.13
C SER A 435 -22.53 -4.67 -6.56
N CYS A 436 -23.18 -3.87 -7.40
CA CYS A 436 -23.90 -2.67 -7.00
C CYS A 436 -25.31 -3.01 -6.45
N PRO A 437 -25.62 -2.71 -5.17
CA PRO A 437 -26.94 -2.99 -4.62
C PRO A 437 -28.03 -2.15 -5.28
N HIS A 438 -29.22 -2.72 -5.48
CA HIS A 438 -30.38 -2.00 -6.02
C HIS A 438 -30.72 -0.72 -5.24
N GLY A 439 -30.54 -0.73 -3.91
CA GLY A 439 -30.74 0.46 -3.06
C GLY A 439 -29.79 1.61 -3.41
N PHE A 440 -28.56 1.33 -3.83
CA PHE A 440 -27.62 2.34 -4.30
C PHE A 440 -28.06 2.91 -5.64
N VAL A 441 -28.44 2.05 -6.60
CA VAL A 441 -28.94 2.49 -7.90
C VAL A 441 -30.17 3.38 -7.73
N ALA A 442 -31.11 3.01 -6.85
CA ALA A 442 -32.28 3.82 -6.55
C ALA A 442 -31.90 5.19 -5.96
N ALA A 443 -31.00 5.22 -4.97
CA ALA A 443 -30.53 6.48 -4.37
C ALA A 443 -29.84 7.39 -5.39
N VAL A 444 -29.00 6.84 -6.26
CA VAL A 444 -28.32 7.57 -7.35
C VAL A 444 -29.35 8.13 -8.34
N ASN A 445 -30.30 7.31 -8.77
CA ASN A 445 -31.36 7.75 -9.68
C ASN A 445 -32.17 8.90 -9.07
N THR A 446 -32.59 8.78 -7.81
CA THR A 446 -33.28 9.87 -7.10
C THR A 446 -32.40 11.13 -7.04
N LYS A 447 -31.11 11.01 -6.72
CA LYS A 447 -30.19 12.15 -6.65
C LYS A 447 -30.15 12.91 -7.99
N PHE A 448 -29.96 12.22 -9.11
CA PHE A 448 -29.89 12.83 -10.44
C PHE A 448 -31.22 13.43 -10.90
N LEU A 449 -32.35 12.77 -10.59
CA LEU A 449 -33.68 13.29 -10.93
C LEU A 449 -34.09 14.53 -10.11
N THR A 450 -33.38 14.81 -9.01
CA THR A 450 -33.63 15.98 -8.14
C THR A 450 -32.61 17.11 -8.32
N VAL A 451 -31.75 17.03 -9.35
CA VAL A 451 -30.78 18.09 -9.65
C VAL A 451 -31.53 19.37 -10.05
N PRO A 452 -31.31 20.52 -9.39
CA PRO A 452 -31.96 21.75 -9.77
C PRO A 452 -31.44 22.25 -11.10
N THR A 453 -32.32 22.94 -11.82
CA THR A 453 -32.02 23.58 -13.10
C THR A 453 -30.78 24.47 -13.05
N VAL A 454 -30.58 25.22 -11.96
CA VAL A 454 -29.42 26.11 -11.77
C VAL A 454 -28.09 25.35 -11.69
N PHE A 455 -28.11 24.07 -11.29
CA PHE A 455 -26.93 23.24 -11.16
C PHE A 455 -26.58 22.46 -12.44
N THR A 456 -27.53 22.32 -13.37
CA THR A 456 -27.36 21.56 -14.62
C THR A 456 -26.06 21.89 -15.35
N THR A 457 -25.73 23.18 -15.50
CA THR A 457 -24.49 23.61 -16.18
C THR A 457 -23.23 23.15 -15.44
N LYS A 458 -23.21 23.20 -14.10
CA LYS A 458 -22.08 22.76 -13.27
C LYS A 458 -21.92 21.25 -13.35
N PHE A 459 -23.03 20.50 -13.31
CA PHE A 459 -23.02 19.05 -13.52
C PHE A 459 -22.47 18.66 -14.91
N LEU A 460 -22.95 19.31 -15.99
CA LEU A 460 -22.47 19.03 -17.34
C LEU A 460 -20.97 19.34 -17.52
N LYS A 461 -20.41 20.32 -16.78
CA LYS A 461 -18.96 20.55 -16.75
C LYS A 461 -18.19 19.40 -16.06
N ILE A 462 -18.77 18.79 -15.02
CA ILE A 462 -18.18 17.62 -14.37
C ILE A 462 -18.17 16.43 -15.33
N VAL A 463 -19.25 16.24 -16.10
CA VAL A 463 -19.32 15.21 -17.14
C VAL A 463 -18.26 15.43 -18.22
N ASP A 464 -18.10 16.66 -18.73
CA ASP A 464 -17.04 16.98 -19.69
C ASP A 464 -15.65 16.66 -19.12
N LEU A 465 -15.42 16.97 -17.84
CA LEU A 465 -14.18 16.60 -17.16
C LEU A 465 -13.99 15.08 -17.12
N MET A 466 -15.02 14.30 -16.78
CA MET A 466 -14.96 12.83 -16.80
C MET A 466 -14.64 12.29 -18.19
N ILE A 467 -15.31 12.77 -19.24
CA ILE A 467 -15.07 12.39 -20.64
C ILE A 467 -13.65 12.79 -21.09
N SER A 468 -13.09 13.84 -20.49
CA SER A 468 -11.73 14.25 -20.76
C SER A 468 -10.70 13.24 -20.23
N PHE A 469 -11.03 12.45 -19.20
CA PHE A 469 -10.26 11.30 -18.75
C PHE A 469 -10.71 10.07 -19.55
N LYS A 470 -10.00 9.76 -20.64
CA LYS A 470 -10.38 8.76 -21.64
C LYS A 470 -10.44 7.35 -21.07
N ARG A 471 -9.42 6.95 -20.30
CA ARG A 471 -9.40 5.64 -19.63
C ARG A 471 -10.52 5.54 -18.60
N PHE A 472 -10.71 6.58 -17.79
CA PHE A 472 -11.78 6.62 -16.81
C PHE A 472 -13.16 6.48 -17.48
N SER A 473 -13.48 7.35 -18.45
CA SER A 473 -14.80 7.36 -19.10
C SER A 473 -15.08 6.09 -19.91
N ALA A 474 -14.08 5.50 -20.57
CA ALA A 474 -14.24 4.20 -21.25
C ALA A 474 -14.52 3.05 -20.26
N SER A 475 -13.82 3.02 -19.12
CA SER A 475 -13.99 1.97 -18.09
C SER A 475 -15.33 2.09 -17.36
N HIS A 476 -15.90 3.29 -17.30
CA HIS A 476 -17.15 3.60 -16.60
C HIS A 476 -18.30 3.94 -17.57
N PHE A 477 -18.21 3.44 -18.81
CA PHE A 477 -19.17 3.72 -19.88
C PHE A 477 -20.61 3.32 -19.50
N SER A 478 -20.80 2.15 -18.90
CA SER A 478 -22.11 1.63 -18.50
C SER A 478 -22.84 2.58 -17.53
N ALA A 479 -22.12 3.14 -16.56
CA ALA A 479 -22.66 4.10 -15.62
C ALA A 479 -23.01 5.44 -16.29
N LEU A 480 -22.16 5.95 -17.18
CA LEU A 480 -22.43 7.16 -17.96
C LEU A 480 -23.72 7.02 -18.78
N ILE A 481 -23.89 5.88 -19.45
CA ILE A 481 -25.11 5.57 -20.20
C ILE A 481 -26.31 5.41 -19.27
N HIS A 482 -26.16 4.70 -18.14
CA HIS A 482 -27.25 4.50 -17.17
C HIS A 482 -27.85 5.83 -16.71
N VAL A 483 -27.01 6.77 -16.28
CA VAL A 483 -27.47 8.09 -15.83
C VAL A 483 -28.08 8.88 -16.99
N ALA A 484 -27.47 8.85 -18.18
CA ALA A 484 -28.01 9.51 -19.36
C ALA A 484 -29.41 9.00 -19.73
N ARG A 485 -29.61 7.68 -19.71
CA ARG A 485 -30.92 7.02 -19.94
C ARG A 485 -31.95 7.44 -18.90
N HIS A 486 -31.59 7.42 -17.62
CA HIS A 486 -32.51 7.81 -16.55
C HIS A 486 -32.94 9.27 -16.63
N CYS A 487 -32.04 10.18 -17.00
CA CYS A 487 -32.41 11.57 -17.24
C CYS A 487 -33.33 11.70 -18.46
N PHE A 488 -33.08 10.93 -19.51
CA PHE A 488 -33.89 10.92 -20.74
C PHE A 488 -35.35 10.48 -20.49
N TRP A 489 -35.54 9.48 -19.62
CA TRP A 489 -36.85 8.97 -19.23
C TRP A 489 -37.60 9.82 -18.21
N SER A 490 -37.01 10.93 -17.76
CA SER A 490 -37.66 11.76 -16.75
C SER A 490 -38.93 12.41 -17.32
N PRO A 491 -40.06 12.38 -16.58
CA PRO A 491 -41.25 13.13 -16.97
C PRO A 491 -41.00 14.64 -16.90
N ASP A 492 -40.09 15.09 -16.04
CA ASP A 492 -39.67 16.49 -15.95
C ASP A 492 -38.87 16.90 -17.19
N SER A 493 -39.41 17.86 -17.95
CA SER A 493 -38.79 18.39 -19.17
C SER A 493 -37.39 18.94 -18.94
N THR A 494 -37.13 19.51 -17.76
CA THR A 494 -35.84 20.10 -17.41
C THR A 494 -34.76 19.04 -17.24
N ILE A 495 -35.09 17.97 -16.51
CA ILE A 495 -34.21 16.81 -16.34
C ILE A 495 -34.02 16.09 -17.66
N ARG A 496 -35.07 15.98 -18.48
CA ARG A 496 -34.97 15.41 -19.83
C ARG A 496 -34.04 16.22 -20.73
N GLN A 497 -34.09 17.54 -20.68
CA GLN A 497 -33.17 18.43 -21.40
C GLN A 497 -31.73 18.36 -20.89
N MET A 498 -31.53 18.13 -19.59
CA MET A 498 -30.21 17.77 -19.05
C MET A 498 -29.73 16.42 -19.64
N GLY A 499 -30.61 15.43 -19.74
CA GLY A 499 -30.35 14.14 -20.40
C GLY A 499 -29.94 14.30 -21.87
N VAL A 500 -30.66 15.11 -22.66
CA VAL A 500 -30.27 15.46 -24.04
C VAL A 500 -28.85 16.02 -24.10
N SER A 501 -28.51 16.93 -23.18
CA SER A 501 -27.20 17.57 -23.14
C SER A 501 -26.08 16.59 -22.76
N LEU A 502 -26.35 15.68 -21.81
CA LEU A 502 -25.45 14.59 -21.41
C LEU A 502 -25.19 13.63 -22.57
N TRP A 503 -26.23 13.19 -23.28
CA TRP A 503 -26.10 12.35 -24.48
C TRP A 503 -25.27 13.01 -25.57
N LYS A 504 -25.49 14.31 -25.82
CA LYS A 504 -24.68 15.09 -26.76
C LYS A 504 -23.20 15.09 -26.35
N GLN A 505 -22.88 15.37 -25.09
CA GLN A 505 -21.50 15.38 -24.59
C GLN A 505 -20.84 14.02 -24.75
N LEU A 506 -21.53 12.93 -24.40
CA LEU A 506 -21.03 11.57 -24.58
C LEU A 506 -20.78 11.26 -26.07
N PHE A 507 -21.72 11.61 -26.95
CA PHE A 507 -21.62 11.28 -28.36
C PHE A 507 -20.47 12.04 -29.06
N VAL A 508 -20.23 13.29 -28.67
CA VAL A 508 -19.15 14.12 -29.25
C VAL A 508 -17.80 13.85 -28.58
N GLY A 509 -17.78 13.77 -27.25
CA GLY A 509 -16.55 13.81 -26.47
C GLY A 509 -15.85 12.47 -26.27
N MET A 510 -16.56 11.34 -26.40
CA MET A 510 -15.97 10.01 -26.28
C MET A 510 -15.05 9.69 -27.47
N GLU A 511 -14.16 8.69 -27.32
CA GLU A 511 -13.30 8.24 -28.43
C GLU A 511 -14.10 7.48 -29.49
N LYS A 512 -13.56 7.37 -30.72
CA LYS A 512 -14.30 6.84 -31.88
C LYS A 512 -14.93 5.46 -31.62
N LYS A 513 -14.23 4.57 -30.93
CA LYS A 513 -14.72 3.21 -30.60
C LYS A 513 -15.92 3.27 -29.64
N GLU A 514 -15.88 4.13 -28.64
CA GLU A 514 -16.93 4.32 -27.65
C GLU A 514 -18.11 5.11 -28.23
N ARG A 515 -17.87 6.05 -29.16
CA ARG A 515 -18.95 6.78 -29.86
C ARG A 515 -19.92 5.85 -30.57
N VAL A 516 -19.42 4.76 -31.17
CA VAL A 516 -20.28 3.74 -31.81
C VAL A 516 -21.23 3.12 -30.79
N LYS A 517 -20.73 2.84 -29.57
CA LYS A 517 -21.56 2.32 -28.49
C LYS A 517 -22.56 3.37 -27.99
N VAL A 518 -22.13 4.63 -27.83
CA VAL A 518 -23.04 5.74 -27.46
C VAL A 518 -24.17 5.84 -28.48
N PHE A 519 -23.85 5.87 -29.77
CA PHE A 519 -24.85 5.96 -30.84
C PHE A 519 -25.80 4.76 -30.81
N THR A 520 -25.27 3.55 -30.66
CA THR A 520 -26.09 2.33 -30.58
C THR A 520 -27.06 2.39 -29.39
N GLU A 521 -26.60 2.81 -28.21
CA GLU A 521 -27.48 2.96 -27.04
C GLU A 521 -28.49 4.10 -27.22
N LEU A 522 -28.10 5.22 -27.83
CA LEU A 522 -29.00 6.34 -28.14
C LEU A 522 -30.13 5.91 -29.08
N MET A 523 -29.82 5.17 -30.14
CA MET A 523 -30.81 4.74 -31.13
C MET A 523 -31.81 3.72 -30.59
N LYS A 524 -31.49 2.99 -29.51
CA LYS A 524 -32.47 2.11 -28.83
C LYS A 524 -33.69 2.88 -28.31
N HIS A 525 -33.56 4.18 -28.06
CA HIS A 525 -34.63 5.06 -27.57
C HIS A 525 -35.50 5.62 -28.70
N PHE A 526 -35.03 5.58 -29.95
CA PHE A 526 -35.71 6.21 -31.08
C PHE A 526 -37.11 5.63 -31.35
N SER A 527 -37.29 4.33 -31.14
CA SER A 527 -38.55 3.61 -31.40
C SER A 527 -39.37 3.27 -30.16
N GLN A 528 -39.01 3.77 -28.96
CA GLN A 528 -39.66 3.37 -27.70
C GLN A 528 -40.89 4.21 -27.36
N SER A 529 -40.78 5.54 -27.47
CA SER A 529 -41.87 6.48 -27.19
C SER A 529 -41.68 7.79 -27.96
N GLU A 530 -42.77 8.53 -28.18
CA GLU A 530 -42.72 9.84 -28.87
C GLU A 530 -41.78 10.81 -28.16
N THR A 531 -41.88 10.89 -26.83
CA THR A 531 -41.03 11.75 -26.00
C THR A 531 -39.55 11.38 -26.06
N GLU A 532 -39.23 10.09 -26.16
CA GLU A 532 -37.85 9.62 -26.31
C GLU A 532 -37.33 9.86 -27.73
N CYS A 533 -38.17 9.65 -28.75
CA CYS A 533 -37.86 9.95 -30.14
C CYS A 533 -37.53 11.44 -30.34
N GLU A 534 -38.37 12.34 -29.82
CA GLU A 534 -38.12 13.78 -29.83
C GLU A 534 -36.80 14.14 -29.17
N ALA A 535 -36.49 13.52 -28.03
CA ALA A 535 -35.27 13.79 -27.29
C ALA A 535 -34.02 13.27 -28.05
N VAL A 536 -34.10 12.11 -28.72
CA VAL A 536 -33.05 11.60 -29.62
C VAL A 536 -32.82 12.57 -30.79
N LEU A 537 -33.90 13.04 -31.41
CA LEU A 537 -33.83 14.03 -32.49
C LEU A 537 -33.18 15.34 -32.02
N ASP A 538 -33.50 15.80 -30.82
CA ASP A 538 -32.89 17.00 -30.23
C ASP A 538 -31.38 16.80 -29.99
N VAL A 539 -30.94 15.61 -29.54
CA VAL A 539 -29.51 15.28 -29.47
C VAL A 539 -28.84 15.44 -30.84
N LEU A 540 -29.37 14.76 -31.86
CA LEU A 540 -28.80 14.80 -33.22
C LEU A 540 -28.78 16.23 -33.77
N PHE A 541 -29.88 16.97 -33.60
CA PHE A 541 -29.99 18.36 -34.02
C PHE A 541 -28.96 19.27 -33.34
N LYS A 542 -28.78 19.12 -32.02
CA LYS A 542 -27.79 19.87 -31.24
C LYS A 542 -26.35 19.52 -31.64
N VAL A 543 -26.07 18.31 -32.12
CA VAL A 543 -24.76 17.92 -32.65
C VAL A 543 -24.54 18.55 -34.04
N ILE A 544 -25.53 18.45 -34.94
CA ILE A 544 -25.50 19.05 -36.29
C ILE A 544 -25.28 20.56 -36.21
N LYS A 545 -25.97 21.24 -35.29
CA LYS A 545 -25.82 22.69 -35.07
C LYS A 545 -24.51 23.09 -34.38
N SER A 546 -23.76 22.14 -33.83
CA SER A 546 -22.48 22.41 -33.18
C SER A 546 -21.31 22.35 -34.17
N THR A 547 -20.13 22.78 -33.75
CA THR A 547 -18.88 22.62 -34.50
C THR A 547 -18.48 21.15 -34.74
N ASN A 548 -19.23 20.20 -34.15
CA ASN A 548 -18.98 18.76 -34.22
C ASN A 548 -19.89 18.03 -35.21
N SER A 549 -20.43 18.73 -36.22
CA SER A 549 -21.30 18.14 -37.26
C SER A 549 -20.64 16.97 -38.01
N HIS A 550 -19.31 16.97 -38.11
CA HIS A 550 -18.54 15.85 -38.68
C HIS A 550 -18.78 14.51 -37.94
N VAL A 551 -19.09 14.54 -36.64
CA VAL A 551 -19.39 13.33 -35.87
C VAL A 551 -20.65 12.64 -36.41
N ILE A 552 -21.63 13.38 -36.92
CA ILE A 552 -22.85 12.82 -37.52
C ILE A 552 -22.55 12.15 -38.86
N GLN A 553 -21.58 12.65 -39.61
CA GLN A 553 -21.19 12.08 -40.91
C GLN A 553 -20.68 10.65 -40.76
N ASP A 554 -19.93 10.37 -39.69
CA ASP A 554 -19.44 9.02 -39.34
C ASP A 554 -20.56 8.00 -39.15
N PHE A 555 -21.80 8.44 -38.88
CA PHE A 555 -22.97 7.58 -38.64
C PHE A 555 -24.08 7.75 -39.69
N SER A 556 -23.85 8.54 -40.74
CA SER A 556 -24.85 8.89 -41.76
C SER A 556 -25.57 7.67 -42.37
N ALA A 557 -24.83 6.61 -42.70
CA ALA A 557 -25.40 5.37 -43.23
C ALA A 557 -26.29 4.63 -42.21
N GLN A 558 -25.95 4.65 -40.92
CA GLN A 558 -26.75 4.01 -39.87
C GLN A 558 -27.99 4.86 -39.54
N ILE A 559 -27.89 6.18 -39.63
CA ILE A 559 -29.03 7.09 -39.49
C ILE A 559 -30.02 6.85 -40.65
N GLN A 560 -29.55 6.78 -41.89
CA GLN A 560 -30.39 6.51 -43.08
C GLN A 560 -31.13 5.16 -43.07
N VAL A 561 -30.70 4.20 -42.25
CA VAL A 561 -31.36 2.89 -42.11
C VAL A 561 -32.44 2.91 -41.01
N ASN A 562 -32.31 3.82 -40.03
CA ASN A 562 -33.24 3.95 -38.90
C ASN A 562 -34.33 5.02 -39.13
N PHE A 563 -34.15 5.88 -40.11
CA PHE A 563 -35.11 6.88 -40.62
C PHE A 563 -35.57 6.47 -42.01
#